data_AF-A0A8T5RIA2-F1
#
_entry.id   AF-A0A8T5RIA2-F1
#
_cell.length_a   1.000
_cell.length_b   1.000
_cell.length_c   1.000
_cell.angle_alpha   90.00
_cell.angle_beta   90.00
_cell.angle_gamma   90.00
#
_symmetry.space_group_name_H-M   'P 1'
#
loop_
_entity.id
_entity.type
_entity.pdbx_description
1 polymer ?
#
loop_
_entity_poly.entity_id
_entity_poly.type
_entity_poly.pdbx_seq_one_letter_code
_entity_poly.pdbx_strand_id
1 'polypeptide(L)' 'MGGCKNIAVRSLSENKWKDYTEKAKLKIIENRAKKIYLCKEHYKEAKKEKQKDDKYSQKKGYLDNTLPFRRDGF' A
#
# COMPACT_ATOMS: atom_id res chain seq x y z
N MET A 1 -9.75 -22.32 -6.50
CA MET A 1 -10.95 -21.47 -6.27
C MET A 1 -10.76 -20.71 -4.96
N GLY A 2 -9.99 -19.62 -4.96
CA GLY A 2 -9.49 -18.97 -3.74
C GLY A 2 -10.07 -17.58 -3.53
N GLY A 3 -11.35 -17.49 -3.18
CA GLY A 3 -11.92 -16.29 -2.59
C GLY A 3 -11.83 -16.39 -1.07
N CYS A 4 -11.49 -15.31 -0.37
CA CYS A 4 -11.51 -15.32 1.09
C CYS A 4 -12.93 -15.61 1.56
N LYS A 5 -13.12 -16.69 2.34
CA LYS A 5 -14.41 -17.00 2.98
C LYS A 5 -14.62 -16.25 4.30
N ASN A 6 -13.63 -15.47 4.74
CA ASN A 6 -13.68 -14.73 5.98
C ASN A 6 -14.58 -13.50 5.86
N ILE A 7 -15.35 -13.23 6.91
CA ILE A 7 -16.21 -12.05 7.02
C ILE A 7 -15.34 -10.80 6.95
N ALA A 8 -15.75 -9.85 6.10
CA ALA A 8 -15.11 -8.56 6.06
C ALA A 8 -15.44 -7.77 7.33
N VAL A 9 -14.40 -7.42 8.09
CA VAL A 9 -14.52 -6.67 9.35
C VAL A 9 -14.21 -5.18 9.18
N ARG A 10 -13.64 -4.80 8.03
CA ARG A 10 -13.25 -3.41 7.74
C ARG A 10 -13.63 -3.03 6.32
N SER A 11 -14.14 -1.80 6.20
CA SER A 11 -14.32 -1.09 4.94
C SER A 11 -13.23 -0.04 4.75
N LEU A 12 -12.52 -0.09 3.64
CA LEU A 12 -11.44 0.83 3.29
C LEU A 12 -11.78 1.55 1.98
N SER A 13 -11.24 2.75 1.78
CA SER A 13 -11.40 3.48 0.52
C SER A 13 -10.58 2.82 -0.58
N GLU A 14 -11.22 2.49 -1.70
CA GLU A 14 -10.59 1.86 -2.85
C GLU A 14 -9.41 2.68 -3.38
N ASN A 15 -9.62 3.99 -3.56
CA ASN A 15 -8.59 4.87 -4.11
C ASN A 15 -7.25 4.85 -3.36
N LYS A 16 -7.26 4.59 -2.04
CA LYS A 16 -6.02 4.52 -1.23
C LYS A 16 -5.47 3.12 -1.09
N TRP A 17 -6.31 2.10 -1.18
CA TRP A 17 -5.92 0.73 -0.85
C TRP A 17 -5.77 -0.17 -2.05
N LYS A 18 -6.31 0.20 -3.22
CA LYS A 18 -6.27 -0.58 -4.47
C LYS A 18 -4.84 -1.03 -4.81
N ASP A 19 -3.89 -0.11 -4.85
CA ASP A 19 -2.47 -0.39 -5.13
C ASP A 19 -1.86 -1.39 -4.13
N TYR A 20 -2.04 -1.15 -2.83
CA TYR A 20 -1.50 -2.03 -1.79
C TYR A 20 -2.15 -3.42 -1.78
N THR A 21 -3.45 -3.50 -2.07
CA THR A 21 -4.16 -4.77 -2.15
C THR A 21 -3.78 -5.57 -3.39
N GLU A 22 -3.52 -4.91 -4.50
CA GLU A 22 -3.03 -5.53 -5.73
C GLU A 22 -1.61 -6.05 -5.56
N LYS A 23 -0.72 -5.26 -4.95
CA LYS A 23 0.62 -5.68 -4.53
C LYS A 23 0.59 -6.90 -3.60
N ALA A 24 -0.36 -6.93 -2.66
CA ALA A 24 -0.58 -8.06 -1.77
C ALA A 24 -1.29 -9.25 -2.43
N LYS A 25 -1.56 -9.21 -3.75
CA LYS A 25 -2.30 -10.22 -4.52
C LYS A 25 -3.67 -10.58 -3.91
N LEU A 26 -4.29 -9.61 -3.25
CA LEU A 26 -5.60 -9.77 -2.63
C LEU A 26 -6.68 -9.53 -3.67
N LYS A 27 -7.62 -10.48 -3.78
CA LYS A 27 -8.73 -10.38 -4.72
C LYS A 27 -9.80 -9.45 -4.15
N ILE A 28 -9.86 -8.24 -4.69
CA ILE A 28 -10.84 -7.22 -4.30
C ILE A 28 -12.06 -7.32 -5.20
N ILE A 29 -13.25 -7.32 -4.61
CA ILE A 29 -14.51 -7.24 -5.36
C ILE A 29 -14.90 -5.78 -5.41
N GLU A 30 -14.83 -5.18 -6.60
CA GLU A 30 -15.26 -3.79 -6.81
C GLU A 30 -16.76 -3.68 -6.51
N ASN A 31 -17.14 -2.64 -5.77
CA ASN A 31 -18.52 -2.36 -5.40
C ASN A 31 -18.87 -0.92 -5.81
N ARG A 32 -20.16 -0.63 -6.04
CA ARG A 32 -20.64 0.72 -6.40
C ARG A 32 -20.21 1.81 -5.42
N ALA A 33 -19.96 1.44 -4.16
CA ALA A 33 -19.49 2.34 -3.12
C ALA A 33 -17.99 2.69 -3.19
N LYS A 34 -17.20 2.14 -4.13
CA LYS A 34 -15.73 2.30 -4.22
C LYS A 34 -15.04 2.03 -2.87
N LYS A 35 -15.53 0.99 -2.18
CA LYS A 35 -15.03 0.55 -0.88
C LYS A 35 -14.53 -0.89 -0.99
N ILE A 36 -13.36 -1.14 -0.39
CA ILE A 36 -12.73 -2.43 -0.28
C ILE A 36 -13.08 -3.03 1.07
N TYR A 37 -13.63 -4.24 1.05
CA TYR A 37 -14.02 -4.98 2.24
C TYR A 37 -12.98 -6.07 2.49
N LEU A 38 -12.23 -5.94 3.58
CA LEU A 38 -11.18 -6.89 3.95
C LEU A 38 -11.48 -7.56 5.29
N CYS A 39 -11.17 -8.85 5.37
CA CYS A 39 -11.07 -9.56 6.63
C CYS A 39 -9.83 -9.08 7.40
N LYS A 40 -9.74 -9.46 8.69
CA LYS A 40 -8.64 -9.03 9.58
C LYS A 40 -7.27 -9.46 9.06
N GLU A 41 -7.19 -10.63 8.45
CA GLU A 41 -5.94 -11.20 7.90
C GLU A 41 -5.49 -10.43 6.66
N HIS A 42 -6.38 -10.26 5.68
CA HIS A 42 -6.07 -9.51 4.46
C HIS A 42 -5.74 -8.04 4.73
N TYR A 43 -6.37 -7.43 5.74
CA TYR A 43 -6.00 -6.10 6.18
C TYR A 43 -4.55 -6.03 6.69
N LYS A 44 -4.07 -7.05 7.42
CA LYS A 44 -2.68 -7.11 7.89
C LYS A 44 -1.70 -7.23 6.72
N GLU A 45 -2.02 -8.07 5.74
CA GLU A 45 -1.19 -8.26 4.54
C GLU A 45 -1.06 -6.96 3.74
N ALA A 46 -2.19 -6.31 3.42
CA ALA A 46 -2.18 -5.03 2.72
C ALA A 46 -1.47 -3.93 3.53
N LYS A 47 -1.63 -3.91 4.86
CA LYS A 47 -0.92 -2.96 5.75
C LYS A 47 0.60 -3.22 5.76
N LYS A 48 1.03 -4.47 5.59
CA LYS A 48 2.45 -4.83 5.52
C LYS A 48 3.08 -4.26 4.24
N GLU A 49 2.41 -4.40 3.10
CA GLU A 49 2.84 -3.78 1.84
C GLU A 49 2.87 -2.25 1.95
N LYS A 50 1.83 -1.64 2.53
CA LYS A 50 1.82 -0.18 2.76
C LYS A 50 3.03 0.30 3.57
N GLN A 51 3.40 -0.42 4.63
CA GLN A 51 4.57 -0.06 5.46
C GLN A 51 5.90 -0.30 4.75
N LYS A 52 5.98 -1.31 3.87
CA LYS A 52 7.17 -1.52 3.05
C LYS A 52 7.35 -0.38 2.04
N ASP A 53 6.26 0.05 1.41
CA ASP A 53 6.24 1.15 0.44
C ASP A 53 6.64 2.48 1.09
N ASP A 54 6.16 2.74 2.31
CA ASP A 54 6.56 3.89 3.14
C ASP A 54 8.06 3.86 3.50
N LYS A 55 8.57 2.72 3.99
CA LYS A 55 10.01 2.53 4.25
C LYS A 55 10.86 2.67 2.98
N TYR A 56 10.36 2.20 1.85
CA TYR A 56 11.04 2.32 0.57
C TYR A 56 11.12 3.78 0.11
N SER A 57 10.04 4.55 0.26
CA SER A 57 10.04 5.99 0.02
C SER A 57 11.02 6.73 0.92
N GLN A 58 11.10 6.37 2.20
CA GLN A 58 12.08 6.97 3.13
C GLN A 58 13.53 6.69 2.70
N LYS A 59 13.81 5.48 2.19
CA LYS A 59 15.14 5.12 1.68
C LYS A 59 15.52 5.88 0.41
N LYS A 60 14.57 6.17 -0.48
CA LYS A 60 14.82 6.99 -1.68
C LYS A 60 15.09 8.46 -1.34
N GLY A 61 14.37 9.03 -0.37
CA GLY A 61 14.62 10.42 0.09
C GLY A 61 15.99 10.60 0.77
N TYR A 62 16.54 9.52 1.36
CA TYR A 62 17.90 9.55 1.90
C TYR A 62 18.98 9.55 0.82
N LEU A 63 18.77 8.85 -0.30
CA LEU A 63 19.76 8.79 -1.38
C LEU A 63 19.86 10.11 -2.18
N ASP A 64 18.76 10.86 -2.27
CA ASP A 64 18.74 12.17 -2.95
C ASP A 64 19.56 13.24 -2.19
N ASN A 65 19.66 13.13 -0.87
CA ASN A 65 20.50 14.02 -0.05
C ASN A 65 21.99 13.63 0.00
N THR A 66 22.39 12.56 -0.70
CA THR A 66 23.81 12.16 -0.81
C THR A 66 24.46 12.51 -2.14
N LEU A 67 23.72 13.14 -3.06
CA LEU A 67 24.38 13.89 -4.12
C LEU A 67 24.98 15.14 -3.46
N PRO A 68 26.31 15.34 -3.47
CA PRO A 68 26.87 16.58 -2.99
C PRO A 68 26.24 17.68 -3.83
N PHE A 69 25.44 18.51 -3.17
CA PHE A 69 25.10 19.84 -3.65
C PHE A 69 26.45 20.52 -3.89
N ARG A 70 26.99 20.38 -5.10
CA ARG A 70 28.10 21.19 -5.56
C ARG A 70 27.54 22.60 -5.59
N ARG A 71 27.73 23.31 -4.46
CA ARG A 71 28.01 24.74 -4.48
C ARG A 71 29.28 24.91 -5.31
N ASP A 72 29.10 24.95 -6.62
CA ASP A 72 29.87 25.86 -7.46
C ASP A 72 29.28 27.24 -7.10
N GLY A 73 29.96 28.16 -6.41
CA GLY A 73 31.37 28.46 -6.48
C GLY A 73 31.52 29.72 -7.32
N PHE A 74 31.89 30.83 -6.66
CA PHE A 74 32.18 32.18 -7.19
C PHE A 74 31.01 33.14 -7.45
#